data_AF-A4SIF9-F1
#
_entry.id   AF-A4SIF9-F1
#
_cell.length_a   1.000
_cell.length_b   1.000
_cell.length_c   1.000
_cell.angle_alpha   90.00
_cell.angle_beta   90.00
_cell.angle_gamma   90.00
#
_symmetry.space_group_name_H-M   'P 1'
#
loop_
_entity.id
_entity.type
_entity.pdbx_description
1 polymer ?
#
loop_
_entity_poly.entity_id
_entity_poly.type
_entity_poly.pdbx_seq_one_letter_code
_entity_poly.pdbx_strand_id
1 'polypeptide(L)'
;MSTLLKALRRADQPQFTSHIPAMGLPVTQEEEQNRRWIWWLLAPFALLMGAGANYGWHLLNNRPIEKTIEVKEVVTPPFVRIEPRPMITRPLPPPLPEPVVRPRAVPENKTPAADSSQGLAERIMNALNNTPLMEEAVPQAQPEAQAMPISALPLELKQRIPALSYGSHVFSSNPAKRAVMLNGREFREGSEVASGVTLIAIAQDYIILQVAGQNASLKALQDWRG
;
A
#
# COMPACT_ATOMS: atom_id res chain seq x y z
N MET A 1 -18.50 -80.55 -42.20
CA MET A 1 -18.54 -81.58 -43.26
C MET A 1 -17.67 -81.11 -44.42
N SER A 2 -16.87 -82.03 -45.01
CA SER A 2 -15.98 -81.83 -46.17
C SER A 2 -14.61 -81.17 -45.94
N THR A 3 -13.85 -81.66 -44.94
CA THR A 3 -12.40 -81.44 -44.82
C THR A 3 -11.60 -82.31 -45.81
N LEU A 4 -12.10 -83.49 -46.17
CA LEU A 4 -11.48 -84.40 -47.12
C LEU A 4 -11.43 -83.83 -48.55
N LEU A 5 -12.54 -83.28 -49.05
CA LEU A 5 -12.59 -82.61 -50.37
C LEU A 5 -11.66 -81.39 -50.45
N LYS A 6 -11.50 -80.68 -49.33
CA LYS A 6 -10.63 -79.51 -49.23
C LYS A 6 -9.15 -79.90 -49.18
N ALA A 7 -8.83 -81.04 -48.56
CA ALA A 7 -7.49 -81.61 -48.57
C ALA A 7 -7.10 -82.10 -49.97
N LEU A 8 -7.99 -82.81 -50.66
CA LEU A 8 -7.71 -83.30 -52.02
C LEU A 8 -7.51 -82.14 -53.00
N ARG A 9 -8.36 -81.10 -52.93
CA ARG A 9 -8.23 -79.90 -53.76
C ARG A 9 -6.98 -79.07 -53.46
N ARG A 10 -6.39 -79.21 -52.28
CA ARG A 10 -5.14 -78.54 -51.90
C ARG A 10 -3.89 -79.34 -52.34
N ALA A 11 -4.00 -80.65 -52.53
CA ALA A 11 -2.91 -81.47 -53.07
C ALA A 11 -2.69 -81.24 -54.58
N ASP A 12 -3.75 -80.95 -55.34
CA ASP A 12 -3.69 -80.68 -56.78
C ASP A 12 -3.35 -79.22 -57.14
N GLN A 13 -3.21 -78.33 -56.14
CA GLN A 13 -2.82 -76.95 -56.41
C GLN A 13 -1.31 -76.87 -56.63
N PRO A 14 -0.81 -76.45 -57.81
CA PRO A 14 0.60 -76.21 -58.01
C PRO A 14 1.04 -75.11 -57.04
N GLN A 15 1.89 -75.47 -56.08
CA GLN A 15 2.51 -74.51 -55.16
C GLN A 15 3.45 -73.64 -55.98
N PHE A 16 2.99 -72.46 -56.37
CA PHE A 16 3.82 -71.46 -57.04
C PHE A 16 4.74 -70.83 -55.97
N THR A 17 5.74 -71.59 -55.57
CA THR A 17 6.82 -71.10 -54.72
C THR A 17 7.68 -70.20 -55.60
N SER A 18 7.67 -68.89 -55.36
CA SER A 18 8.51 -67.94 -56.07
C SER A 18 9.98 -68.20 -55.73
N HIS A 19 10.65 -69.02 -56.54
CA HIS A 19 12.07 -69.33 -56.38
C HIS A 19 12.91 -68.22 -57.01
N ILE A 20 13.78 -67.59 -56.22
CA ILE A 20 14.88 -66.77 -56.74
C ILE A 20 16.05 -67.73 -57.00
N PRO A 21 16.56 -67.85 -58.24
CA PRO A 21 17.63 -68.79 -58.57
C PRO A 21 18.99 -68.23 -58.14
N ALA A 22 19.23 -68.14 -56.82
CA ALA A 22 20.56 -67.79 -56.32
C ALA A 22 20.91 -68.36 -54.95
N MET A 23 19.94 -68.71 -54.10
CA MET A 23 20.20 -69.35 -52.81
C MET A 23 18.88 -69.94 -52.31
N GLY A 24 18.79 -71.26 -52.19
CA GLY A 24 17.56 -72.01 -51.85
C GLY A 24 17.06 -71.81 -50.42
N LEU A 25 16.90 -70.56 -50.00
CA LEU A 25 16.38 -70.17 -48.69
C LEU A 25 14.93 -69.71 -48.84
N PRO A 26 13.98 -70.27 -48.08
CA PRO A 26 12.60 -69.82 -48.11
C PRO A 26 12.51 -68.43 -47.49
N VAL A 27 12.07 -67.44 -48.27
CA VAL A 27 11.73 -66.12 -47.75
C VAL A 27 10.40 -66.24 -47.03
N THR A 28 10.44 -66.20 -45.69
CA THR A 28 9.25 -65.96 -44.88
C THR A 28 8.80 -64.53 -45.14
N GLN A 29 7.64 -64.34 -45.77
CA GLN A 29 6.99 -63.04 -45.77
C GLN A 29 6.60 -62.74 -44.32
N GLU A 30 7.27 -61.77 -43.70
CA GLU A 30 6.80 -61.20 -42.45
C GLU A 30 5.43 -60.56 -42.74
N GLU A 31 4.40 -61.13 -42.14
CA GLU A 31 3.04 -60.65 -42.20
C GLU A 31 3.06 -59.20 -41.67
N GLU A 32 2.92 -58.21 -42.56
CA GLU A 32 2.77 -56.80 -42.19
C GLU A 32 1.45 -56.64 -41.43
N GLN A 33 1.48 -57.00 -40.15
CA GLN A 33 0.37 -56.94 -39.23
C GLN A 33 -0.08 -55.49 -39.17
N ASN A 34 -1.30 -55.24 -39.65
CA ASN A 34 -1.93 -53.96 -39.94
C ASN A 34 -1.61 -52.85 -38.92
N ARG A 35 -0.44 -52.20 -39.11
CA ARG A 35 0.10 -51.12 -38.27
C ARG A 35 -0.66 -49.80 -38.47
N ARG A 36 -1.74 -49.81 -39.26
CA ARG A 36 -2.63 -48.65 -39.47
C ARG A 36 -3.40 -48.28 -38.21
N TRP A 37 -3.66 -49.23 -37.30
CA TRP A 37 -4.28 -48.90 -36.00
C TRP A 37 -3.33 -48.11 -35.08
N ILE A 38 -2.02 -48.35 -35.19
CA ILE A 38 -1.01 -47.57 -34.44
C ILE A 38 -1.00 -46.10 -34.88
N TRP A 39 -1.29 -45.82 -36.15
CA TRP A 39 -1.46 -44.44 -36.63
C TRP A 39 -2.65 -43.71 -35.98
N TRP A 40 -3.72 -44.44 -35.64
CA TRP A 40 -4.86 -43.87 -34.90
C TRP A 40 -4.53 -43.50 -33.46
N LEU A 41 -3.51 -44.12 -32.84
CA LEU A 41 -3.03 -43.75 -31.50
C LEU A 41 -1.93 -42.68 -31.55
N LEU A 42 -1.03 -42.76 -32.52
CA LEU A 42 0.08 -41.80 -32.64
C LEU A 42 -0.39 -40.40 -33.04
N ALA A 43 -1.37 -40.29 -33.94
CA ALA A 43 -1.87 -39.00 -34.40
C ALA A 43 -2.43 -38.10 -33.26
N PRO A 44 -3.36 -38.57 -32.39
CA PRO A 44 -3.85 -37.74 -31.29
C PRO A 44 -2.77 -37.47 -30.23
N PHE A 45 -1.87 -38.43 -30.00
CA PHE A 45 -0.76 -38.25 -29.06
C PHE A 45 0.19 -37.14 -29.52
N ALA A 46 0.57 -37.12 -30.80
CA ALA A 46 1.40 -36.07 -31.37
C ALA A 46 0.72 -34.70 -31.31
N LEU A 47 -0.60 -34.64 -31.55
CA LEU A 47 -1.37 -33.40 -31.46
C LEU A 47 -1.42 -32.84 -30.04
N LEU A 48 -1.68 -33.70 -29.04
CA LEU A 48 -1.65 -33.31 -27.62
C LEU A 48 -0.26 -32.83 -27.19
N MET A 49 0.79 -33.53 -27.61
CA MET A 49 2.16 -33.14 -27.27
C MET A 49 2.55 -31.80 -27.92
N GLY A 50 2.14 -31.56 -29.17
CA GLY A 50 2.35 -30.29 -29.86
C GLY A 50 1.60 -29.12 -29.20
N ALA A 51 0.33 -29.32 -28.84
CA ALA A 51 -0.47 -28.32 -28.14
C ALA A 51 0.11 -28.01 -26.75
N GLY A 52 0.52 -29.04 -26.00
CA GLY A 52 1.17 -28.88 -24.70
C GLY A 52 2.49 -28.12 -24.79
N ALA A 53 3.33 -28.42 -25.78
CA ALA A 53 4.57 -27.69 -26.02
C ALA A 53 4.33 -26.22 -26.40
N ASN A 54 3.35 -25.94 -27.26
CA ASN A 54 2.99 -24.59 -27.66
C ASN A 54 2.45 -23.76 -26.48
N TYR A 55 1.52 -24.33 -25.71
CA TYR A 55 0.94 -23.66 -24.56
C TYR A 55 1.95 -23.48 -23.42
N GLY A 56 2.78 -24.49 -23.17
CA GLY A 56 3.88 -24.41 -22.21
C GLY A 56 4.89 -23.32 -22.57
N TRP A 57 5.28 -23.23 -23.84
CA TRP A 57 6.16 -22.15 -24.31
C TRP A 57 5.55 -20.77 -24.09
N HIS A 58 4.28 -20.60 -24.44
CA HIS A 58 3.58 -19.33 -24.28
C HIS A 58 3.44 -18.94 -22.79
N LEU A 59 3.24 -19.91 -21.90
CA LEU A 59 3.15 -19.68 -20.45
C LEU A 59 4.49 -19.26 -19.83
N LEU A 60 5.61 -19.85 -20.28
CA LEU A 60 6.93 -19.49 -19.75
C LEU A 60 7.45 -18.16 -20.31
N ASN A 61 7.12 -17.84 -21.56
CA ASN A 61 7.70 -16.68 -22.26
C ASN A 61 6.83 -15.41 -22.19
N ASN A 62 5.52 -15.53 -21.96
CA ASN A 62 4.65 -14.36 -21.83
C ASN A 62 4.53 -13.94 -20.38
N ARG A 63 5.59 -13.34 -19.85
CA ARG A 63 5.48 -12.60 -18.59
C ARG A 63 4.53 -11.41 -18.80
N PRO A 64 3.55 -11.18 -17.92
CA PRO A 64 2.69 -10.02 -18.02
C PRO A 64 3.57 -8.77 -18.04
N ILE A 65 3.40 -7.95 -19.07
CA ILE A 65 4.13 -6.70 -19.19
C ILE A 65 3.55 -5.77 -18.13
N GLU A 66 4.21 -5.72 -16.97
CA GLU A 66 3.99 -4.69 -15.95
C GLU A 66 4.49 -3.37 -16.53
N LYS A 67 3.65 -2.77 -17.36
CA LYS A 67 3.87 -1.43 -17.88
C LYS A 67 3.56 -0.49 -16.73
N THR A 68 4.53 -0.28 -15.85
CA THR A 68 4.51 0.81 -14.89
C THR A 68 4.41 2.09 -15.71
N ILE A 69 3.19 2.60 -15.84
CA ILE A 69 2.95 3.91 -16.45
C ILE A 69 3.48 4.88 -15.40
N GLU A 70 4.75 5.24 -15.53
CA GLU A 70 5.33 6.39 -14.87
C GLU A 70 4.66 7.62 -15.51
N VAL A 71 3.41 7.87 -15.10
CA VAL A 71 2.75 9.14 -15.32
C VAL A 71 3.59 10.12 -14.52
N LYS A 72 4.52 10.76 -15.21
CA LYS A 72 5.23 11.92 -14.71
C LYS A 72 4.19 13.01 -14.53
N GLU A 73 3.48 12.95 -13.41
CA GLU A 73 2.58 13.98 -12.97
C GLU A 73 3.47 15.18 -12.72
N VAL A 74 3.46 16.09 -13.70
CA VAL A 74 4.13 17.38 -13.58
C VAL A 74 3.36 18.13 -12.51
N VAL A 75 3.77 17.94 -11.26
CA VAL A 75 3.32 18.70 -10.12
C VAL A 75 3.75 20.14 -10.38
N THR A 76 2.87 20.92 -10.99
CA THR A 76 3.07 22.36 -11.11
C THR A 76 3.00 22.92 -9.69
N PRO A 77 4.05 23.60 -9.20
CA PRO A 77 4.00 24.20 -7.88
C PRO A 77 2.84 25.20 -7.82
N PRO A 78 2.15 25.33 -6.67
CA PRO A 78 1.02 26.25 -6.53
C PRO A 78 1.43 27.73 -6.59
N PHE A 79 2.73 28.02 -6.68
CA PHE A 79 3.27 29.38 -6.72
C PHE A 79 3.87 29.70 -8.09
N VAL A 80 3.23 30.64 -8.78
CA VAL A 80 3.80 31.33 -9.94
C VAL A 80 4.65 32.48 -9.38
N ARG A 81 5.94 32.52 -9.71
CA ARG A 81 6.81 33.65 -9.34
C ARG A 81 6.40 34.87 -10.16
N ILE A 82 5.60 35.75 -9.57
CA ILE A 82 5.19 37.02 -10.19
C ILE A 82 6.39 37.97 -10.10
N GLU A 83 6.88 38.43 -11.26
CA GLU A 83 7.92 39.45 -11.28
C GLU A 83 7.37 40.76 -10.67
N PRO A 84 8.13 41.41 -9.77
CA PRO A 84 7.69 42.62 -9.11
C PRO A 84 7.48 43.73 -10.16
N ARG A 85 6.21 44.04 -10.42
CA ARG A 85 5.85 45.18 -11.29
C ARG A 85 6.28 46.46 -10.58
N PRO A 86 6.93 47.40 -11.28
CA PRO A 86 7.33 48.67 -10.70
C PRO A 86 6.06 49.43 -10.27
N MET A 87 5.90 49.61 -8.96
CA MET A 87 4.82 50.42 -8.41
C MET A 87 5.17 51.90 -8.67
N ILE A 88 4.40 52.56 -9.54
CA ILE A 88 4.46 54.01 -9.68
C ILE A 88 3.79 54.61 -8.44
N THR A 89 4.60 55.03 -7.48
CA THR A 89 4.12 55.75 -6.30
C THR A 89 3.66 57.15 -6.70
N ARG A 90 2.37 57.44 -6.51
CA ARG A 90 1.85 58.79 -6.67
C ARG A 90 2.46 59.67 -5.56
N PRO A 91 3.01 60.86 -5.86
CA PRO A 91 3.56 61.73 -4.83
C PRO A 91 2.47 62.10 -3.81
N LEU A 92 2.87 62.16 -2.54
CA LEU A 92 1.98 62.47 -1.42
C LEU A 92 1.37 63.87 -1.63
N PRO A 93 0.03 64.04 -1.48
CA PRO A 93 -0.57 65.36 -1.56
C PRO A 93 -0.01 66.27 -0.44
N PRO A 94 0.10 67.58 -0.69
CA PRO A 94 0.59 68.52 0.31
C PRO A 94 -0.30 68.50 1.57
N PRO A 95 0.28 68.64 2.77
CA PRO A 95 -0.49 68.65 4.02
C PRO A 95 -1.45 69.83 4.04
N LEU A 96 -2.67 69.58 4.52
CA LEU A 96 -3.68 70.62 4.76
C LEU A 96 -3.14 71.63 5.78
N PRO A 97 -3.50 72.93 5.67
CA PRO A 97 -3.05 73.95 6.61
C PRO A 97 -3.49 73.62 8.02
N GLU A 98 -2.54 73.68 8.96
CA GLU A 98 -2.78 73.37 10.37
C GLU A 98 -3.79 74.38 10.97
N PRO A 99 -4.78 73.90 11.77
CA PRO A 99 -5.71 74.80 12.44
C PRO A 99 -4.96 75.66 13.45
N VAL A 100 -5.07 76.99 13.29
CA VAL A 100 -4.57 77.98 14.25
C VAL A 100 -5.26 77.74 15.60
N VAL A 101 -4.51 77.17 16.54
CA VAL A 101 -4.93 76.95 17.92
C VAL A 101 -5.07 78.33 18.59
N ARG A 102 -6.30 78.80 18.79
CA ARG A 102 -6.57 79.92 19.70
C ARG A 102 -6.37 79.41 21.15
N PRO A 103 -5.54 80.07 21.97
CA PRO A 103 -5.33 79.63 23.35
C PRO A 103 -6.64 79.71 24.15
N ARG A 104 -7.16 78.56 24.55
CA ARG A 104 -8.16 78.49 25.64
C ARG A 104 -7.38 78.66 26.93
N ALA A 105 -7.70 79.70 27.71
CA ALA A 105 -7.10 79.92 29.02
C ALA A 105 -7.31 78.69 29.91
N VAL A 106 -6.20 78.10 30.37
CA VAL A 106 -6.18 77.02 31.36
C VAL A 106 -5.84 77.66 32.70
N PRO A 107 -6.65 77.49 33.75
CA PRO A 107 -6.23 77.84 35.10
C PRO A 107 -5.07 76.93 35.52
N GLU A 108 -4.08 77.56 36.11
CA GLU A 108 -2.93 76.98 36.78
C GLU A 108 -3.28 75.76 37.64
N ASN A 109 -2.68 74.59 37.35
CA ASN A 109 -2.33 73.65 38.41
C ASN A 109 -1.24 72.65 37.97
N LYS A 110 -0.09 72.85 38.62
CA LYS A 110 1.06 71.98 38.92
C LYS A 110 1.05 70.53 38.42
N THR A 111 2.19 70.16 37.80
CA THR A 111 2.72 68.80 37.65
C THR A 111 2.67 68.01 38.96
N PRO A 112 2.54 66.67 38.90
CA PRO A 112 3.76 65.87 39.04
C PRO A 112 3.78 64.61 38.15
N ALA A 113 4.96 64.34 37.59
CA ALA A 113 5.38 63.00 37.20
C ALA A 113 6.04 62.34 38.43
N ALA A 114 5.57 61.15 38.84
CA ALA A 114 6.34 60.08 39.51
C ALA A 114 5.47 58.98 40.19
N ASP A 115 4.40 58.44 39.57
CA ASP A 115 3.62 57.35 40.22
C ASP A 115 3.14 56.22 39.27
N SER A 116 3.58 56.20 38.01
CA SER A 116 3.09 55.22 37.03
C SER A 116 3.76 53.85 37.08
N SER A 117 4.85 53.65 37.83
CA SER A 117 5.52 52.35 37.95
C SER A 117 4.86 51.43 38.98
N GLN A 118 4.33 51.99 40.07
CA GLN A 118 3.66 51.20 41.12
C GLN A 118 2.33 50.62 40.62
N GLY A 119 1.56 51.40 39.84
CA GLY A 119 0.30 50.94 39.26
C GLY A 119 0.44 49.92 38.13
N LEU A 120 1.63 49.80 37.52
CA LEU A 120 1.89 48.86 36.42
C LEU A 120 2.27 47.47 36.97
N ALA A 121 3.11 47.44 38.01
CA ALA A 121 3.40 46.20 38.74
C ALA A 121 2.13 45.59 39.35
N GLU A 122 1.27 46.42 39.94
CA GLU A 122 -0.01 45.97 40.52
C GLU A 122 -0.94 45.38 39.45
N ARG A 123 -0.99 45.99 38.25
CA ARG A 123 -1.79 45.47 37.13
C ARG A 123 -1.26 44.13 36.61
N ILE A 124 0.06 43.94 36.56
CA ILE A 124 0.68 42.68 36.13
C ILE A 124 0.39 41.58 37.16
N MET A 125 0.56 41.87 38.46
CA MET A 125 0.25 40.91 39.53
C MET A 125 -1.23 40.55 39.57
N ASN A 126 -2.11 41.53 39.36
CA ASN A 126 -3.54 41.28 39.32
C ASN A 126 -3.95 40.53 38.04
N ALA A 127 -3.29 40.74 36.90
CA ALA A 127 -3.49 39.93 35.69
C ALA A 127 -3.04 38.48 35.90
N LEU A 128 -1.93 38.25 36.59
CA LEU A 128 -1.44 36.90 36.90
C LEU A 128 -2.38 36.17 37.87
N ASN A 129 -2.90 36.85 38.89
CA ASN A 129 -3.84 36.27 39.87
C ASN A 129 -5.26 36.05 39.32
N ASN A 130 -5.73 36.92 38.41
CA ASN A 130 -7.07 36.82 37.81
C ASN A 130 -7.08 36.09 36.47
N THR A 131 -5.94 35.57 36.01
CA THR A 131 -5.94 34.57 34.94
C THR A 131 -6.34 33.26 35.61
N PRO A 132 -7.59 32.78 35.49
CA PRO A 132 -7.86 31.40 35.81
C PRO A 132 -6.85 30.57 35.02
N LEU A 133 -6.15 29.65 35.68
CA LEU A 133 -5.56 28.51 35.00
C LEU A 133 -6.73 27.71 34.42
N MET A 134 -7.34 28.24 33.37
CA MET A 134 -7.93 27.42 32.34
C MET A 134 -6.73 26.72 31.75
N GLU A 135 -6.41 25.57 32.37
CA GLU A 135 -5.91 24.42 31.64
C GLU A 135 -6.68 24.46 30.33
N GLU A 136 -6.03 24.92 29.26
CA GLU A 136 -6.57 24.78 27.93
C GLU A 136 -6.88 23.30 27.84
N ALA A 137 -8.17 22.97 27.90
CA ALA A 137 -8.64 21.64 27.62
C ALA A 137 -8.28 21.43 26.15
N VAL A 138 -7.05 20.97 25.93
CA VAL A 138 -6.62 20.29 24.72
C VAL A 138 -7.78 19.38 24.36
N PRO A 139 -8.40 19.53 23.18
CA PRO A 139 -9.55 18.74 22.81
C PRO A 139 -9.19 17.27 22.97
N GLN A 140 -9.73 16.70 24.05
CA GLN A 140 -9.71 15.31 24.48
C GLN A 140 -8.75 14.39 23.73
N ALA A 141 -7.58 14.17 24.32
CA ALA A 141 -6.77 12.97 24.14
C ALA A 141 -7.51 11.76 24.76
N GLN A 142 -8.70 11.42 24.26
CA GLN A 142 -9.55 10.39 24.88
C GLN A 142 -9.12 8.93 24.63
N PRO A 143 -8.26 8.55 23.65
CA PRO A 143 -7.73 7.19 23.59
C PRO A 143 -6.35 7.02 24.25
N GLU A 144 -5.59 8.11 24.48
CA GLU A 144 -4.20 8.05 24.95
C GLU A 144 -4.06 7.65 26.43
N ALA A 145 -5.02 8.04 27.27
CA ALA A 145 -4.90 7.92 28.73
C ALA A 145 -5.03 6.49 29.30
N GLN A 146 -5.38 5.48 28.48
CA GLN A 146 -5.63 4.10 28.94
C GLN A 146 -4.85 3.03 28.16
N ALA A 147 -3.92 3.41 27.29
CA ALA A 147 -3.15 2.45 26.50
C ALA A 147 -1.92 1.96 27.28
N MET A 148 -1.87 0.66 27.60
CA MET A 148 -0.70 0.04 28.20
C MET A 148 0.28 -0.42 27.11
N PRO A 149 1.60 -0.44 27.32
CA PRO A 149 2.52 -0.89 26.28
C PRO A 149 2.21 -2.34 25.88
N ILE A 150 2.33 -2.64 24.59
CA ILE A 150 2.09 -3.99 24.04
C ILE A 150 2.87 -5.08 24.79
N SER A 151 4.07 -4.76 25.28
CA SER A 151 4.90 -5.67 26.09
C SER A 151 4.27 -6.06 27.42
N ALA A 152 3.46 -5.17 28.00
CA ALA A 152 2.76 -5.36 29.27
C ALA A 152 1.38 -6.01 29.13
N LEU A 153 0.89 -6.27 27.90
CA LEU A 153 -0.35 -7.02 27.70
C LEU A 153 -0.26 -8.43 28.31
N PRO A 154 -1.38 -9.01 28.78
CA PRO A 154 -1.47 -10.44 29.08
C PRO A 154 -1.04 -11.30 27.89
N LEU A 155 -0.41 -12.45 28.17
CA LEU A 155 0.16 -13.32 27.13
C LEU A 155 -0.89 -13.75 26.08
N GLU A 156 -2.12 -14.04 26.52
CA GLU A 156 -3.21 -14.42 25.61
C GLU A 156 -3.58 -13.34 24.60
N LEU A 157 -3.42 -12.06 24.95
CA LEU A 157 -3.70 -10.95 24.04
C LEU A 157 -2.49 -10.65 23.15
N LYS A 158 -1.26 -10.78 23.68
CA LYS A 158 -0.03 -10.63 22.89
C LYS A 158 0.01 -11.60 21.71
N GLN A 159 -0.36 -12.86 21.95
CA GLN A 159 -0.40 -13.89 20.89
C GLN A 159 -1.44 -13.65 19.80
N ARG A 160 -2.44 -12.79 20.05
CA ARG A 160 -3.42 -12.39 19.02
C ARG A 160 -2.88 -11.33 18.08
N ILE A 161 -1.82 -10.62 18.48
CA ILE A 161 -1.20 -9.59 17.67
C ILE A 161 -0.16 -10.26 16.78
N PRO A 162 -0.34 -10.26 15.45
CA PRO A 162 0.65 -10.83 14.54
C PRO A 162 1.94 -10.02 14.59
N ALA A 163 3.03 -10.56 14.05
CA ALA A 163 4.24 -9.78 13.85
C ALA A 163 3.92 -8.51 13.01
N LEU A 164 4.39 -7.36 13.49
CA LEU A 164 4.25 -6.06 12.85
C LEU A 164 5.64 -5.52 12.53
N SER A 165 5.94 -5.37 11.25
CA SER A 165 7.10 -4.62 10.76
C SER A 165 6.69 -3.18 10.53
N TYR A 166 7.36 -2.26 11.21
CA TYR A 166 7.05 -0.85 11.19
C TYR A 166 7.83 -0.15 10.06
N GLY A 167 7.12 0.42 9.09
CA GLY A 167 7.72 1.11 7.94
C GLY A 167 7.84 2.63 8.13
N SER A 168 6.72 3.32 8.30
CA SER A 168 6.66 4.78 8.40
C SER A 168 5.60 5.24 9.38
N HIS A 169 5.83 6.41 9.99
CA HIS A 169 4.89 7.05 10.92
C HIS A 169 4.66 8.48 10.45
N VAL A 170 3.42 8.82 10.11
CA VAL A 170 3.02 10.18 9.72
C VAL A 170 1.99 10.69 10.70
N PHE A 171 2.42 11.63 11.55
CA PHE A 171 1.54 12.33 12.47
C PHE A 171 1.11 13.69 11.89
N SER A 172 -0.13 14.07 12.15
CA SER A 172 -0.70 15.37 11.82
C SER A 172 -1.67 15.78 12.92
N SER A 173 -1.83 17.08 13.16
CA SER A 173 -2.91 17.58 14.03
C SER A 173 -4.30 17.21 13.51
N ASN A 174 -4.45 16.94 12.19
CA ASN A 174 -5.67 16.41 11.61
C ASN A 174 -5.65 14.86 11.58
N PRO A 175 -6.53 14.17 12.34
CA PRO A 175 -6.63 12.71 12.36
C PRO A 175 -6.74 12.05 10.98
N ALA A 176 -7.49 12.68 10.06
CA ALA A 176 -7.70 12.15 8.70
C ALA A 176 -6.43 12.14 7.83
N LYS A 177 -5.38 12.87 8.25
CA LYS A 177 -4.07 12.93 7.58
C LYS A 177 -2.99 12.11 8.29
N ARG A 178 -3.35 11.40 9.36
CA ARG A 178 -2.42 10.49 10.05
C ARG A 178 -2.39 9.14 9.34
N ALA A 179 -1.19 8.57 9.21
CA ALA A 179 -1.00 7.29 8.56
C ALA A 179 0.19 6.56 9.16
N VAL A 180 0.11 5.23 9.20
CA VAL A 180 1.21 4.35 9.59
C VAL A 180 1.37 3.25 8.56
N MET A 181 2.61 2.90 8.23
CA MET A 181 2.88 1.75 7.38
C MET A 181 3.29 0.56 8.24
N LEU A 182 2.47 -0.49 8.23
CA LEU A 182 2.73 -1.74 8.96
C LEU A 182 2.74 -2.90 7.96
N ASN A 183 3.72 -3.78 8.04
CA ASN A 183 3.85 -4.94 7.15
C ASN A 183 3.78 -4.56 5.64
N GLY A 184 4.33 -3.39 5.29
CA GLY A 184 4.33 -2.87 3.90
C GLY A 184 2.98 -2.30 3.42
N ARG A 185 1.98 -2.14 4.30
CA ARG A 185 0.67 -1.56 3.96
C ARG A 185 0.40 -0.31 4.80
N GLU A 186 -0.19 0.70 4.16
CA GLU A 186 -0.65 1.92 4.86
C GLU A 186 -1.97 1.66 5.59
N PHE A 187 -2.03 2.09 6.85
CA PHE A 187 -3.20 2.05 7.72
C PHE A 187 -3.48 3.43 8.30
N ARG A 188 -4.76 3.71 8.51
CA ARG A 188 -5.25 4.94 9.14
C ARG A 188 -6.01 4.59 10.41
N GLU A 189 -6.24 5.60 11.26
CA GLU A 189 -7.10 5.44 12.43
C GLU A 189 -8.46 4.84 12.04
N GLY A 190 -8.93 3.87 12.81
CA GLY A 190 -10.11 3.04 12.54
C GLY A 190 -9.86 1.81 11.66
N SER A 191 -8.68 1.64 11.07
CA SER A 191 -8.41 0.50 10.18
C SER A 191 -8.12 -0.77 10.96
N GLU A 192 -8.60 -1.90 10.47
CA GLU A 192 -8.23 -3.23 10.98
C GLU A 192 -6.87 -3.63 10.40
N VAL A 193 -5.87 -3.81 11.28
CA VAL A 193 -4.50 -4.17 10.89
C VAL A 193 -4.40 -5.68 10.68
N ALA A 194 -5.10 -6.44 11.51
CA ALA A 194 -5.21 -7.89 11.47
C ALA A 194 -6.52 -8.31 12.15
N SER A 195 -6.93 -9.57 12.00
CA SER A 195 -8.18 -10.08 12.56
C SER A 195 -8.31 -9.79 14.06
N GLY A 196 -9.25 -8.92 14.43
CA GLY A 196 -9.50 -8.53 15.82
C GLY A 196 -8.48 -7.56 16.43
N VAL A 197 -7.64 -6.93 15.59
CA VAL A 197 -6.67 -5.89 15.97
C VAL A 197 -6.95 -4.63 15.16
N THR A 198 -7.49 -3.61 15.81
CA THR A 198 -7.87 -2.34 15.17
C THR A 198 -6.91 -1.23 15.57
N LEU A 199 -6.43 -0.45 14.61
CA LEU A 199 -5.68 0.77 14.88
C LEU A 199 -6.64 1.87 15.30
N ILE A 200 -6.66 2.25 16.58
CA ILE A 200 -7.62 3.24 17.08
C ILE A 200 -7.08 4.67 17.06
N ALA A 201 -5.77 4.85 17.21
CA ALA A 201 -5.15 6.17 17.20
C ALA A 201 -3.69 6.12 16.75
N ILE A 202 -3.23 7.18 16.10
CA ILE A 202 -1.84 7.43 15.75
C ILE A 202 -1.41 8.69 16.51
N ALA A 203 -0.78 8.49 17.67
CA ALA A 203 -0.20 9.57 18.45
C ALA A 203 1.20 9.93 17.89
N GLN A 204 1.80 11.01 18.39
CA GLN A 204 3.06 11.51 17.82
C GLN A 204 4.22 10.50 17.92
N ASP A 205 4.32 9.77 19.05
CA ASP A 205 5.45 8.89 19.34
C ASP A 205 5.07 7.41 19.40
N TYR A 206 3.78 7.08 19.23
CA TYR A 206 3.25 5.72 19.35
C TYR A 206 1.93 5.57 18.60
N ILE A 207 1.56 4.33 18.32
CA ILE A 207 0.22 3.96 17.84
C ILE A 207 -0.54 3.25 18.95
N ILE A 208 -1.85 3.33 18.92
CA ILE A 208 -2.72 2.61 19.84
C ILE A 208 -3.53 1.58 19.05
N LEU A 209 -3.38 0.32 19.44
CA LEU A 209 -4.06 -0.83 18.88
C LEU A 209 -5.10 -1.32 19.90
N GLN A 210 -6.30 -1.62 19.44
CA GLN A 210 -7.32 -2.26 20.24
C GLN A 210 -7.35 -3.76 19.92
N VAL A 211 -7.22 -4.59 20.95
CA VAL A 211 -7.22 -6.05 20.86
C VAL A 211 -8.17 -6.62 21.89
N ALA A 212 -9.24 -7.28 21.43
CA ALA A 212 -10.27 -7.85 22.31
C ALA A 212 -10.79 -6.87 23.39
N GLY A 213 -10.92 -5.57 23.04
CA GLY A 213 -11.39 -4.52 23.93
C GLY A 213 -10.32 -3.87 24.82
N GLN A 214 -9.08 -4.33 24.77
CA GLN A 214 -7.95 -3.71 25.49
C GLN A 214 -7.12 -2.83 24.57
N ASN A 215 -6.66 -1.69 25.08
CA ASN A 215 -5.83 -0.74 24.32
C ASN A 215 -4.34 -1.00 24.62
N ALA A 216 -3.59 -1.30 23.57
CA ALA A 216 -2.15 -1.53 23.59
C ALA A 216 -1.43 -0.41 22.84
N SER A 217 -0.40 0.18 23.45
CA SER A 217 0.48 1.14 22.77
C SER A 217 1.72 0.44 22.20
N LEU A 218 2.09 0.81 20.98
CA LEU A 218 3.33 0.41 20.32
C LEU A 218 4.08 1.66 19.89
N LYS A 219 5.35 1.79 20.29
CA LYS A 219 6.17 2.96 19.94
C LYS A 219 6.32 3.08 18.43
N ALA A 220 6.35 4.31 17.93
CA ALA A 220 6.59 4.58 16.52
C ALA A 220 7.93 3.96 16.09
N LEU A 221 7.94 3.35 14.90
CA LEU A 221 9.11 2.69 14.29
C LEU A 221 9.64 1.48 15.10
N GLN A 222 8.86 0.96 16.04
CA GLN A 222 9.20 -0.25 16.78
C GLN A 222 8.50 -1.47 16.15
N ASP A 223 9.30 -2.47 15.76
CA ASP A 223 8.78 -3.75 15.31
C ASP A 223 8.22 -4.58 16.48
N TRP A 224 7.18 -5.35 16.19
CA TRP A 224 6.61 -6.36 17.08
C TRP A 224 6.80 -7.75 16.47
N ARG A 225 7.29 -8.72 17.25
CA ARG A 225 7.64 -10.06 16.73
C ARG A 225 6.64 -11.17 17.07
N GLY A 226 5.57 -10.88 17.81
CA GLY A 226 4.62 -11.88 18.33
C GLY A 226 4.98 -12.33 19.74
#